data_AF-A0A0G1WN35-F1
#
_entry.id   AF-A0A0G1WN35-F1
#
_cell.length_a   1.000
_cell.length_b   1.000
_cell.length_c   1.000
_cell.angle_alpha   90.00
_cell.angle_beta   90.00
_cell.angle_gamma   90.00
#
_symmetry.space_group_name_H-M   'P 1'
#
loop_
_entity.id
_entity.type
_entity.pdbx_description
1 polymer ?
#
loop_
_entity_poly.entity_id
_entity_poly.type
_entity_poly.pdbx_seq_one_letter_code
_entity_poly.pdbx_strand_id
1 'polypeptide(L)' 'MNRFGLTVDGKRKTLEEIGKKYGITRERVRQVEDAAINLIKKSDAYKNEQAV' A
#
# COMPACT_ATOMS: atom_id res chain seq x y z
N MET A 1 5.25 3.65 -1.73
CA MET A 1 4.47 2.67 -0.92
C MET A 1 5.46 1.74 -0.21
N ASN A 2 5.71 1.91 1.10
CA ASN A 2 6.76 1.17 1.84
C ASN A 2 6.56 -0.37 1.84
N ARG A 3 5.31 -0.82 1.69
CA ARG A 3 4.93 -2.23 1.66
C ARG A 3 5.49 -2.99 0.45
N PHE A 4 5.39 -2.38 -0.73
CA PHE A 4 5.75 -3.01 -2.00
C PHE A 4 7.20 -2.72 -2.44
N GLY A 5 7.99 -2.03 -1.62
CA GLY A 5 9.36 -1.64 -1.98
C GLY A 5 9.40 -0.53 -3.05
N LEU A 6 8.32 0.23 -3.20
CA LEU A 6 8.24 1.39 -4.10
C LEU A 6 8.88 2.63 -3.46
N THR A 7 10.08 2.45 -2.90
CA THR A 7 10.86 3.47 -2.18
C THR A 7 12.32 3.36 -2.63
N VAL A 8 13.12 4.41 -2.39
CA VAL A 8 14.51 4.50 -2.86
C VAL A 8 15.37 3.33 -2.36
N ASP A 9 15.07 2.79 -1.17
CA ASP A 9 15.74 1.62 -0.60
C ASP A 9 15.29 0.28 -1.20
N GLY A 10 14.22 0.23 -2.00
CA GLY A 10 13.72 -0.97 -2.69
C GLY A 10 13.21 -2.09 -1.77
N LYS A 11 13.30 -1.92 -0.45
CA LYS A 11 13.00 -2.95 0.54
C LYS A 11 11.51 -2.99 0.84
N ARG A 12 10.93 -4.18 0.69
CA ARG A 12 9.57 -4.46 1.18
C ARG A 12 9.57 -4.46 2.70
N LYS A 13 8.53 -3.85 3.30
CA LYS A 13 8.32 -3.84 4.75
C LYS A 13 7.08 -4.64 5.11
N THR A 14 7.15 -5.32 6.25
CA THR A 14 6.00 -5.99 6.85
C THR A 14 5.00 -4.97 7.41
N LEU A 15 3.73 -5.35 7.54
CA LEU A 15 2.73 -4.49 8.18
C LEU A 15 3.10 -4.13 9.62
N GLU A 16 3.82 -5.02 10.30
CA GLU A 16 4.29 -4.80 11.66
C GLU A 16 5.43 -3.78 11.72
N GLU A 17 6.41 -3.85 10.82
CA GLU A 17 7.48 -2.84 10.73
C GLU A 17 6.93 -1.46 10.37
N ILE A 18 5.95 -1.40 9.46
CA ILE A 18 5.26 -0.15 9.12
C ILE A 18 4.48 0.35 10.35
N GLY A 19 3.77 -0.52 11.05
CA GLY A 19 3.02 -0.16 12.25
C GLY A 19 3.92 0.42 13.34
N LYS A 20 5.04 -0.25 13.64
CA LYS A 20 6.07 0.22 14.58
C LYS A 20 6.62 1.59 14.18
N LYS A 21 6.92 1.80 12.89
CA LYS A 21 7.44 3.09 12.38
C LYS A 21 6.46 4.25 12.60
N TYR A 22 5.16 4.02 12.44
CA TYR A 22 4.13 5.05 12.53
C TYR A 22 3.39 5.08 13.88
N GLY A 23 3.80 4.25 14.85
CA GLY A 23 3.14 4.17 16.17
C GLY A 23 1.72 3.63 16.12
N ILE A 24 1.38 2.79 15.14
CA ILE A 24 0.05 2.22 14.94
C ILE A 24 0.07 0.69 14.92
N THR A 25 -1.09 0.07 15.12
CA THR A 25 -1.21 -1.39 15.10
C THR A 25 -1.03 -1.96 13.69
N ARG A 26 -0.58 -3.21 13.61
CA ARG A 26 -0.50 -3.99 12.36
C ARG A 26 -1.83 -3.97 11.59
N GLU A 27 -2.94 -4.10 12.31
CA GLU A 27 -4.28 -4.11 11.74
C GLU A 27 -4.66 -2.75 11.17
N ARG A 28 -4.25 -1.64 11.80
CA ARG A 28 -4.48 -0.31 11.24
C ARG A 28 -3.74 -0.12 9.92
N VAL A 29 -2.51 -0.63 9.81
CA VAL A 29 -1.76 -0.60 8.54
C VAL A 29 -2.49 -1.42 7.46
N ARG A 30 -3.02 -2.60 7.81
CA ARG A 30 -3.80 -3.45 6.90
C ARG A 30 -5.03 -2.72 6.33
N GLN A 31 -5.78 -2.03 7.20
CA GLN A 31 -6.96 -1.25 6.78
C GLN A 31 -6.60 -0.13 5.80
N VAL A 32 -5.50 0.58 6.05
CA VAL A 32 -5.03 1.65 5.16
C VAL A 32 -4.56 1.09 3.83
N GLU A 33 -3.89 -0.07 3.83
CA GLU A 33 -3.49 -0.78 2.60
C GLU A 33 -4.70 -1.16 1.75
N ASP A 34 -5.72 -1.79 2.35
CA ASP A 34 -6.96 -2.17 1.65
C ASP A 34 -7.67 -0.94 1.05
N ALA A 35 -7.78 0.14 1.83
CA ALA A 35 -8.40 1.39 1.37
C ALA A 35 -7.64 1.99 0.18
N ALA A 36 -6.31 2.02 0.24
CA ALA A 36 -5.47 2.54 -0.83
C ALA A 36 -5.57 1.68 -2.11
N ILE A 37 -5.56 0.36 -1.98
CA ILE A 37 -5.72 -0.55 -3.13
C ILE A 37 -7.09 -0.34 -3.79
N ASN A 38 -8.15 -0.22 -2.99
CA ASN A 38 -9.49 0.02 -3.51
C ASN A 38 -9.61 1.38 -4.22
N LEU A 39 -8.91 2.41 -3.72
CA LEU A 39 -8.84 3.71 -4.38
C LEU A 39 -8.12 3.61 -5.74
N ILE A 40 -6.97 2.93 -5.78
CA ILE A 40 -6.20 2.73 -7.02
C ILE A 40 -7.03 1.98 -8.06
N LYS A 41 -7.72 0.90 -7.66
CA LYS A 41 -8.60 0.13 -8.56
C LYS A 41 -9.73 0.95 -9.17
N LYS A 42 -10.19 2.00 -8.48
CA LYS A 42 -11.24 2.90 -8.98
C LYS A 42 -10.70 4.00 -9.90
N SER A 43 -9.39 4.24 -9.91
CA SER A 43 -8.78 5.28 -10.74
C SER A 43 -8.89 4.95 -12.22
N ASP A 44 -9.08 5.97 -13.05
CA ASP A 44 -9.24 5.78 -14.49
C ASP A 44 -7.95 5.31 -15.15
N ALA A 45 -6.79 5.71 -14.61
CA ALA A 45 -5.50 5.16 -15.02
C ALA A 45 -5.45 3.63 -14.89
N TYR A 46 -5.94 3.07 -13.78
CA TYR A 46 -5.98 1.62 -13.58
C TYR A 46 -6.98 0.93 -14.52
N LYS A 47 -8.15 1.54 -14.77
CA LYS A 47 -9.16 0.98 -15.69
C LYS A 47 -8.67 0.97 -17.14
N ASN A 48 -7.95 2.01 -17.56
CA ASN A 48 -7.44 2.13 -18.92
C ASN A 48 -6.36 1.07 -19.22
N GLU A 49 -5.52 0.74 -18.25
CA GLU A 49 -4.51 -0.34 -18.36
C GLU A 49 -5.14 -1.75 -18.39
N GLN A 50 -6.33 -1.93 -17.80
CA GLN A 50 -7.07 -3.21 -17.83
C GLN A 50 -7.85 -3.45 -19.14
N ALA A 51 -8.08 -2.39 -19.92
CA ALA A 51 -8.89 -2.43 -21.14
C ALA A 51 -8.08 -2.77 -22.41
N VAL A 52 -6.79 -3.09 -22.26
CA VAL A 52 -5.85 -3.45 -23.33
C VAL A 52 -5.59 -4.94 -23.35
#